data_AF-A0A971K6K6-F1
#
_entry.id   AF-A0A971K6K6-F1
#
_cell.length_a   1.000
_cell.length_b   1.000
_cell.length_c   1.000
_cell.angle_alpha   90.00
_cell.angle_beta   90.00
_cell.angle_gamma   90.00
#
_symmetry.space_group_name_H-M   'P 1'
#
loop_
_entity.id
_entity.type
_entity.pdbx_description
1 polymer ?
#
loop_
_entity_poly.entity_id
_entity_poly.type
_entity_poly.pdbx_seq_one_letter_code
_entity_poly.pdbx_strand_id
1 'polypeptide(L)' 'MAGTEISPEIRKQIMLFQRTEITEYNIYQRLARRMEGKNREVLERISLDEKRHAGVWRRYT' A
#
# COMPACT_ATOMS: atom_id res chain seq x y z
N MET A 1 -3.07 -30.99 -2.64
CA MET A 1 -3.43 -29.88 -1.73
C MET A 1 -4.44 -29.03 -2.47
N ALA A 2 -5.67 -28.88 -1.95
CA ALA A 2 -6.68 -28.04 -2.60
C ALA A 2 -6.17 -26.59 -2.58
N GLY A 3 -5.90 -26.04 -3.77
CA GLY A 3 -5.56 -24.62 -3.91
C GLY A 3 -6.79 -23.82 -3.51
N THR A 4 -6.68 -23.04 -2.44
CA THR A 4 -7.74 -22.12 -2.03
C THR A 4 -7.78 -20.99 -3.06
N GLU A 5 -8.56 -21.16 -4.12
CA GLU A 5 -8.84 -20.07 -5.05
C GLU A 5 -9.48 -18.91 -4.28
N ILE A 6 -8.94 -17.70 -4.49
CA ILE A 6 -9.50 -16.48 -3.93
C ILE A 6 -10.83 -16.21 -4.61
N SER A 7 -11.91 -16.11 -3.84
CA SER A 7 -13.23 -15.83 -4.39
C SER A 7 -13.24 -14.48 -5.13
N PRO A 8 -14.11 -14.29 -6.14
CA PRO A 8 -14.23 -13.02 -6.84
C PRO A 8 -14.50 -11.82 -5.91
N GLU A 9 -15.24 -12.02 -4.83
CA GLU A 9 -15.56 -11.00 -3.82
C GLU A 9 -14.30 -10.59 -3.05
N ILE A 10 -13.52 -11.57 -2.58
CA ILE A 10 -12.25 -11.30 -1.89
C ILE A 10 -11.26 -10.64 -2.85
N ARG A 11 -11.18 -11.07 -4.11
CA ARG A 11 -10.33 -10.43 -5.12
C ARG A 11 -10.67 -8.95 -5.29
N LYS A 12 -11.95 -8.59 -5.34
CA LYS A 12 -12.40 -7.18 -5.42
C LYS A 12 -11.94 -6.38 -4.20
N GLN A 13 -12.02 -6.96 -2.99
CA GLN A 13 -11.53 -6.30 -1.78
C GLN A 13 -10.00 -6.11 -1.81
N ILE A 14 -9.25 -7.09 -2.28
CA ILE A 14 -7.79 -6.96 -2.42
C ILE A 14 -7.42 -5.86 -3.44
N MET A 15 -8.14 -5.76 -4.56
CA MET A 15 -7.94 -4.67 -5.52
C MET A 15 -8.22 -3.30 -4.89
N LEU A 16 -9.24 -3.20 -4.04
CA LEU A 16 -9.53 -1.97 -3.29
C LEU A 16 -8.37 -1.63 -2.35
N PHE A 17 -7.89 -2.58 -1.54
CA PHE A 17 -6.75 -2.35 -0.66
C PHE A 17 -5.49 -1.96 -1.44
N GLN A 18 -5.17 -2.64 -2.54
CA GLN A 18 -4.05 -2.28 -3.40
C GLN A 18 -4.13 -0.82 -3.88
N ARG A 19 -5.32 -0.35 -4.27
CA ARG A 19 -5.52 1.05 -4.68
C ARG A 19 -5.38 2.01 -3.50
N THR A 20 -5.89 1.66 -2.32
CA THR A 20 -5.75 2.45 -1.10
C THR A 20 -4.28 2.65 -0.75
N GLU A 21 -3.51 1.57 -0.72
CA GLU A 21 -2.07 1.57 -0.38
C GLU A 21 -1.24 2.43 -1.34
N ILE A 22 -1.54 2.38 -2.65
CA ILE A 22 -0.91 3.27 -3.65
C ILE A 22 -1.31 4.73 -3.40
N THR A 23 -2.54 4.98 -2.99
CA THR A 23 -3.02 6.33 -2.68
C THR A 23 -2.29 6.88 -1.45
N GLU A 24 -2.15 6.07 -0.40
CA GLU A 24 -1.46 6.43 0.84
C GLU A 24 0.04 6.64 0.62
N TYR A 25 0.72 5.81 -0.17
CA TYR A 25 2.10 6.07 -0.62
C TYR A 25 2.25 7.49 -1.18
N ASN A 26 1.36 7.90 -2.08
CA ASN A 26 1.40 9.23 -2.68
C ASN A 26 1.09 10.33 -1.67
N ILE A 27 0.15 10.10 -0.73
CA ILE A 27 -0.18 11.07 0.32
C ILE A 27 1.02 11.27 1.25
N TYR A 28 1.60 10.19 1.77
CA TYR A 28 2.75 10.27 2.67
C TYR A 28 3.97 10.88 1.98
N GLN A 29 4.22 10.58 0.70
CA GLN A 29 5.27 11.27 -0.06
C GLN A 29 5.04 12.78 -0.19
N ARG A 30 3.79 13.22 -0.39
CA ARG A 30 3.45 14.64 -0.46
C ARG A 30 3.58 15.33 0.90
N LEU A 31 3.22 14.64 1.98
CA LEU A 31 3.38 15.14 3.35
C LEU A 31 4.86 15.26 3.73
N ALA A 32 5.67 14.25 3.42
CA ALA A 32 7.11 14.25 3.68
C ALA A 32 7.81 15.47 3.07
N ARG A 33 7.44 15.87 1.84
CA ARG A 33 7.98 17.05 1.17
C ARG A 33 7.72 18.39 1.88
N ARG A 34 6.74 18.42 2.79
CA ARG A 34 6.35 19.61 3.56
C ARG A 34 6.91 19.61 4.99
N MET A 35 7.57 18.52 5.40
CA MET A 35 8.09 18.34 6.75
C MET A 35 9.62 18.40 6.76
N GLU A 36 10.18 18.60 7.94
CA GLU A 36 11.63 18.64 8.17
C GLU A 36 12.05 17.64 9.24
N GLY A 37 13.36 17.32 9.25
CA GLY A 37 13.99 16.43 10.22
C GLY A 37 13.31 15.06 10.33
N LYS A 38 13.20 14.58 11.58
CA LYS A 38 12.68 13.24 11.89
C LYS A 38 11.27 12.96 11.35
N ASN A 39 10.42 13.98 11.27
CA ASN A 39 9.05 13.79 10.78
C ASN A 39 9.04 13.48 9.28
N ARG A 40 9.92 14.14 8.50
CA ARG A 40 10.09 13.82 7.08
C ARG A 40 10.53 12.37 6.89
N GLU A 41 11.56 11.93 7.62
CA GLU A 41 12.09 10.57 7.54
C GLU A 41 11.02 9.51 7.88
N VAL A 42 10.23 9.76 8.93
CA VAL A 42 9.13 8.86 9.31
C VAL A 42 8.09 8.77 8.21
N LEU A 43 7.67 9.89 7.62
CA LEU A 43 6.68 9.90 6.53
C LEU A 43 7.21 9.25 5.25
N GLU A 44 8.50 9.47 4.92
CA GLU A 44 9.14 8.79 3.79
C GLU A 44 9.14 7.27 4.01
N ARG A 45 9.49 6.80 5.20
CA ARG A 45 9.45 5.37 5.55
C ARG A 45 8.03 4.80 5.45
N ILE A 46 7.03 5.46 6.03
CA ILE A 46 5.63 5.02 5.95
C ILE A 46 5.21 4.91 4.48
N SER A 47 5.54 5.91 3.64
CA SER A 47 5.21 5.87 2.22
C SER A 47 5.79 4.60 1.54
N LEU A 48 7.05 4.27 1.82
CA LEU A 48 7.70 3.10 1.24
C LEU A 48 7.08 1.80 1.75
N ASP A 49 6.53 1.78 2.96
CA ASP A 49 5.83 0.63 3.52
C ASP A 49 4.52 0.39 2.75
N GLU A 50 3.71 1.43 2.50
CA GLU A 50 2.45 1.28 1.72
C GLU A 50 2.72 0.84 0.28
N LYS A 51 3.81 1.35 -0.32
CA LYS A 51 4.24 0.86 -1.65
C LYS A 51 4.60 -0.63 -1.63
N ARG A 52 5.22 -1.13 -0.56
CA ARG A 52 5.51 -2.56 -0.38
C ARG A 52 4.22 -3.35 -0.15
N HIS A 53 3.30 -2.86 0.67
CA HIS A 53 2.00 -3.50 0.91
C HIS A 53 1.19 -3.64 -0.39
N ALA A 54 1.08 -2.60 -1.21
CA ALA A 54 0.47 -2.66 -2.54
C ALA A 54 1.11 -3.74 -3.44
N GLY A 55 2.44 -3.92 -3.34
CA GLY A 55 3.19 -4.97 -4.03
C GLY A 55 2.88 -6.39 -3.52
N VAL A 56 2.58 -6.54 -2.22
CA VAL A 56 2.11 -7.82 -1.65
C VAL A 56 0.72 -8.15 -2.19
N TRP A 57 -0.20 -7.19 -2.19
CA TRP A 57 -1.56 -7.39 -2.72
C TRP A 57 -1.59 -7.79 -4.20
N ARG A 58 -0.63 -7.30 -5.00
CA ARG A 58 -0.45 -7.67 -6.41
C ARG A 58 -0.25 -9.18 -6.65
N ARG A 59 0.17 -9.95 -5.65
CA ARG A 59 0.34 -11.40 -5.79
C ARG A 59 -1.00 -12.15 -5.86
N TYR A 60 -2.09 -11.47 -5.49
CA TYR A 60 -3.42 -12.03 -5.36
C TYR A 60 -4.42 -11.41 -6.35
N THR A 61 -4.02 -10.38 -7.10
CA THR A 61 -4.82 -9.68 -8.13
C THR A 61 -4.25 -9.90 -9.51
#